data_AF-A0A1B8S5E4-F1
#
_entry.id   AF-A0A1B8S5E4-F1
#
_cell.length_a   1.000
_cell.length_b   1.000
_cell.length_c   1.000
_cell.angle_alpha   90.00
_cell.angle_beta   90.00
_cell.angle_gamma   90.00
#
_symmetry.space_group_name_H-M   'P 1'
#
loop_
_entity.id
_entity.type
_entity.pdbx_description
1 polymer ?
#
loop_
_entity_poly.entity_id
_entity_poly.type
_entity_poly.pdbx_seq_one_letter_code
_entity_poly.pdbx_strand_id
1 'polypeptide(L)'
;LYARKRRAYHSSDKRAAERSRVVIEPDEIFAWMEGSAALGAYEEQVLRNVPHTALSYEQNLSGADAQQATYAGLLDRFGLPYEAPQTALRKVTPSRFEDTIENHAALLQAISGSRYACYLDS
;
A
#
# COMPACT_ATOMS: atom_id res chain seq x y z
N LEU A 1 -1.61 -7.62 2.79
CA LEU A 1 -1.98 -8.80 3.64
C LEU A 1 -2.82 -8.45 4.87
N TYR A 2 -2.38 -7.54 5.75
CA TYR A 2 -3.09 -7.14 6.98
C TYR A 2 -4.53 -6.67 6.77
N ALA A 3 -4.77 -5.70 5.88
CA ALA A 3 -6.11 -5.19 5.56
C ALA A 3 -7.04 -6.28 4.97
N ARG A 4 -6.48 -7.22 4.19
CA ARG A 4 -7.22 -8.38 3.64
C ARG A 4 -7.62 -9.35 4.75
N LYS A 5 -6.69 -9.69 5.67
CA LYS A 5 -6.99 -10.53 6.85
C LYS A 5 -8.04 -9.88 7.76
N ARG A 6 -8.14 -8.54 7.77
CA ARG A 6 -9.17 -7.77 8.51
C ARG A 6 -10.46 -7.44 7.76
N ARG A 7 -10.55 -7.66 6.45
CA ARG A 7 -11.69 -7.22 5.61
C ARG A 7 -12.07 -5.74 5.79
N ALA A 8 -11.11 -4.88 6.15
CA ALA A 8 -11.37 -3.47 6.42
C ALA A 8 -10.29 -2.60 5.78
N TYR A 9 -10.68 -1.76 4.83
CA TYR A 9 -9.80 -0.85 4.10
C TYR A 9 -10.01 0.61 4.54
N HIS A 10 -11.25 0.98 4.91
CA HIS A 10 -11.63 2.29 5.45
C HIS A 10 -12.77 2.10 6.47
N SER A 11 -12.75 2.80 7.61
CA SER A 11 -13.85 2.79 8.60
C SER A 11 -14.05 4.18 9.19
N SER A 12 -15.30 4.64 9.22
CA SER A 12 -15.73 5.88 9.89
C SER A 12 -16.03 5.67 11.39
N ASP A 13 -15.80 4.47 11.91
CA ASP A 13 -16.27 4.07 13.23
C ASP A 13 -15.17 4.20 14.30
N LYS A 14 -15.43 5.02 15.33
CA LYS A 14 -14.52 5.27 16.46
C LYS A 14 -14.27 4.03 17.34
N ARG A 15 -15.00 2.92 17.12
CA ARG A 15 -14.95 1.68 17.93
C ARG A 15 -14.25 0.49 17.28
N ALA A 16 -13.61 0.61 16.11
CA ALA A 16 -12.85 -0.48 15.50
C ALA A 16 -11.48 -0.75 16.18
N ALA A 17 -11.47 -0.79 17.52
CA ALA A 17 -10.28 -0.78 18.36
C ALA A 17 -9.83 -2.15 18.87
N GLU A 18 -10.29 -3.27 18.30
CA GLU A 18 -9.62 -4.55 18.55
C GLU A 18 -8.42 -4.68 17.62
N ARG A 19 -7.24 -4.34 18.13
CA ARG A 19 -5.93 -4.58 17.49
C ARG A 19 -5.51 -6.05 17.65
N SER A 20 -6.28 -7.01 17.10
CA SER A 20 -5.75 -8.35 16.84
C SER A 20 -4.52 -8.27 15.91
N ARG A 21 -3.37 -8.69 16.44
CA ARG A 21 -2.16 -8.94 15.67
C ARG A 21 -2.39 -10.12 14.73
N VAL A 22 -1.64 -10.18 13.64
CA VAL A 22 -1.75 -11.24 12.64
C VAL A 22 -0.43 -12.01 12.55
N VAL A 23 -0.52 -13.32 12.39
CA VAL A 23 0.61 -14.14 11.94
C VAL A 23 0.64 -14.12 10.42
N ILE A 24 1.84 -13.96 9.87
CA ILE A 24 2.07 -14.00 8.43
C ILE A 24 3.16 -15.03 8.13
N GLU A 25 2.81 -16.08 7.40
CA GLU A 25 3.79 -17.09 7.01
C GLU A 25 4.75 -16.52 5.94
N PRO A 26 6.06 -16.80 6.00
CA PRO A 26 7.02 -16.33 5.00
C PRO A 26 6.63 -16.72 3.56
N ASP A 27 6.15 -17.95 3.36
CA ASP A 27 5.71 -18.44 2.06
C ASP A 27 4.52 -17.63 1.51
N GLU A 28 3.60 -17.17 2.37
CA GLU A 28 2.51 -16.28 1.97
C GLU A 28 3.05 -14.93 1.45
N ILE A 29 4.08 -14.38 2.10
CA ILE A 29 4.73 -13.14 1.64
C ILE A 29 5.44 -13.37 0.32
N PHE A 30 6.24 -14.43 0.20
CA PHE A 30 7.02 -14.67 -1.01
C PHE A 30 6.10 -14.92 -2.22
N ALA A 31 5.02 -15.70 -2.05
CA ALA A 31 4.02 -15.87 -3.09
C ALA A 31 3.36 -14.52 -3.48
N TRP A 32 3.11 -13.65 -2.49
CA TRP A 32 2.57 -12.32 -2.75
C TRP A 32 3.55 -11.42 -3.50
N MET A 33 4.83 -11.44 -3.15
CA MET A 33 5.87 -10.65 -3.81
C MET A 33 6.05 -11.10 -5.27
N GLU A 34 6.10 -12.40 -5.52
CA GLU A 34 6.15 -12.93 -6.89
C GLU A 34 4.91 -12.58 -7.69
N GLY A 35 3.72 -12.78 -7.10
CA GLY A 35 2.47 -12.43 -7.75
C GLY A 35 2.40 -10.95 -8.10
N SER A 36 2.88 -10.08 -7.20
CA SER A 36 2.91 -8.63 -7.41
C SER A 36 3.90 -8.25 -8.52
N ALA A 37 5.09 -8.87 -8.56
CA ALA A 37 6.06 -8.63 -9.62
C ALA A 37 5.55 -9.10 -10.99
N ALA A 38 4.94 -10.28 -11.05
CA ALA A 38 4.35 -10.82 -12.28
C ALA A 38 3.17 -9.94 -12.76
N LEU A 39 2.32 -9.48 -11.85
CA LEU A 39 1.22 -8.58 -12.16
C LEU A 39 1.74 -7.24 -12.70
N GLY A 40 2.74 -6.64 -12.06
CA GLY A 40 3.34 -5.38 -12.52
C GLY A 40 3.93 -5.49 -13.93
N ALA A 41 4.65 -6.58 -14.23
CA ALA A 41 5.18 -6.83 -15.57
C ALA A 41 4.06 -7.00 -16.62
N TYR A 42 2.97 -7.68 -16.26
CA TYR A 42 1.81 -7.82 -17.12
C TYR A 42 1.10 -6.48 -17.35
N GLU A 43 0.86 -5.69 -16.31
CA GLU A 43 0.24 -4.37 -16.39
C GLU A 43 1.05 -3.43 -17.28
N GLU A 44 2.38 -3.41 -17.12
CA GLU A 44 3.28 -2.62 -17.97
C GLU A 44 3.19 -3.05 -19.44
N GLN A 45 3.09 -4.35 -19.72
CA GLN A 45 2.93 -4.85 -21.08
C GLN A 45 1.60 -4.42 -21.70
N VAL A 46 0.49 -4.54 -20.96
CA VAL A 46 -0.85 -4.20 -21.45
C VAL A 46 -1.03 -2.70 -21.63
N LEU A 47 -0.47 -1.90 -20.71
CA LEU A 47 -0.64 -0.45 -20.71
C LEU A 47 0.40 0.29 -21.55
N ARG A 48 1.38 -0.41 -22.15
CA ARG A 48 2.49 0.19 -22.92
C ARG A 48 2.06 1.27 -23.93
N ASN A 49 0.93 1.06 -24.60
CA ASN A 49 0.41 1.97 -25.62
C ASN A 49 -0.85 2.74 -25.18
N VAL A 50 -1.24 2.60 -23.91
CA VAL A 50 -2.39 3.30 -23.34
C VAL A 50 -1.87 4.46 -22.50
N PRO A 51 -2.28 5.71 -22.76
CA PRO A 51 -1.93 6.82 -21.89
C PRO A 51 -2.44 6.55 -20.46
N HIS A 52 -1.52 6.35 -19.52
CA HIS A 52 -1.85 6.07 -18.13
C HIS A 52 -0.95 6.89 -17.19
N THR A 53 -1.38 6.97 -15.93
CA THR A 53 -0.62 7.57 -14.84
C THR A 53 -0.49 6.52 -13.75
N ALA A 54 0.73 6.11 -13.44
CA ALA A 54 1.00 5.22 -12.32
C ALA A 54 0.90 6.00 -11.00
N LEU A 55 0.19 5.46 -10.02
CA LEU A 55 0.05 6.03 -8.69
C LEU A 55 0.40 4.96 -7.65
N SER A 56 1.24 5.30 -6.69
CA SER A 56 1.54 4.47 -5.52
C SER A 56 1.09 5.18 -4.25
N TYR A 57 0.82 4.41 -3.19
CA TYR A 57 0.42 5.02 -1.93
C TYR A 57 1.56 5.88 -1.35
N GLU A 58 2.77 5.34 -1.39
CA GLU A 58 3.98 5.91 -0.80
C GLU A 58 4.35 7.25 -1.44
N GLN A 59 4.25 7.34 -2.76
CA GLN A 59 4.63 8.56 -3.50
C GLN A 59 3.47 9.55 -3.61
N ASN A 60 2.23 9.07 -3.76
CA ASN A 60 1.12 9.92 -4.16
C ASN A 60 0.09 10.16 -3.05
N LEU A 61 0.01 9.27 -2.04
CA LEU A 61 -1.09 9.28 -1.06
C LEU A 61 -0.62 9.23 0.39
N SER A 62 0.69 9.29 0.65
CA SER A 62 1.30 9.04 1.96
C SER A 62 1.03 10.15 2.99
N GLY A 63 0.75 11.37 2.52
CA GLY A 63 0.43 12.53 3.34
C GLY A 63 -0.42 13.56 2.60
N ALA A 64 -0.93 14.54 3.34
CA ALA A 64 -1.84 15.56 2.79
C ALA A 64 -1.23 16.31 1.60
N ASP A 65 0.04 16.69 1.69
CA ASP A 65 0.73 17.43 0.61
C ASP A 65 0.85 16.58 -0.66
N ALA A 66 1.24 15.30 -0.53
CA ALA A 66 1.33 14.36 -1.65
C ALA A 66 -0.05 14.11 -2.29
N GLN A 67 -1.08 13.96 -1.46
CA GLN A 67 -2.46 13.79 -1.90
C GLN A 67 -2.95 15.01 -2.69
N GLN A 68 -2.70 16.23 -2.18
CA GLN A 68 -3.11 17.47 -2.84
C GLN A 68 -2.37 17.68 -4.15
N ALA A 69 -1.06 17.44 -4.18
CA ALA A 69 -0.26 17.52 -5.40
C ALA A 69 -0.73 16.51 -6.46
N THR A 70 -0.98 15.26 -6.05
CA THR A 70 -1.50 14.22 -6.94
C THR A 70 -2.88 14.60 -7.48
N TYR A 71 -3.77 15.07 -6.63
CA TYR A 71 -5.12 15.47 -7.01
C TYR A 71 -5.11 16.63 -8.01
N ALA A 72 -4.34 17.68 -7.74
CA ALA A 72 -4.17 18.80 -8.65
C ALA A 72 -3.60 18.36 -10.02
N GLY A 73 -2.59 17.49 -10.03
CA GLY A 73 -2.00 16.98 -11.26
C GLY A 73 -2.96 16.12 -12.09
N LEU A 74 -3.85 15.37 -11.43
CA LEU A 74 -4.90 14.63 -12.13
C LEU A 74 -5.94 15.56 -12.76
N LEU A 75 -6.38 16.60 -12.03
CA LEU A 75 -7.33 17.56 -12.57
C LEU A 75 -6.77 18.30 -13.80
N ASP A 76 -5.53 18.76 -13.72
CA ASP A 76 -4.83 19.38 -14.84
C ASP A 76 -4.76 18.43 -16.06
N ARG A 77 -4.38 17.17 -15.84
CA ARG A 77 -4.33 16.15 -16.90
C ARG A 77 -5.68 15.91 -17.57
N PHE A 78 -6.77 15.98 -16.81
CA PHE A 78 -8.13 15.80 -17.32
C PHE A 78 -8.78 17.11 -17.82
N GLY A 79 -8.08 18.25 -17.73
CA GLY A 79 -8.62 19.56 -18.10
C GLY A 79 -9.77 20.01 -17.21
N LEU A 80 -9.81 19.55 -15.96
CA LEU A 80 -10.85 19.88 -14.99
C LEU A 80 -10.43 21.08 -14.14
N PRO A 81 -11.38 21.97 -13.77
CA PRO A 81 -11.09 23.07 -12.86
C PRO A 81 -10.71 22.53 -11.49
N TYR A 82 -9.78 23.22 -10.82
CA TYR A 82 -9.39 22.88 -9.46
C TYR A 82 -10.54 23.18 -8.49
N GLU A 83 -10.97 22.15 -7.76
CA GLU A 83 -11.85 22.27 -6.59
C GLU A 83 -11.16 21.67 -5.36
N ALA A 84 -11.27 22.29 -4.19
CA ALA A 84 -10.61 21.75 -3.01
C ALA A 84 -11.16 20.35 -2.66
N PRO A 85 -10.31 19.31 -2.54
CA PRO A 85 -10.77 17.96 -2.27
C PRO A 85 -11.39 17.87 -0.87
N GLN A 86 -12.66 17.43 -0.80
CA GLN A 86 -13.33 17.14 0.47
C GLN A 86 -13.05 15.69 0.90
N THR A 87 -11.92 15.46 1.58
CA THR A 87 -11.57 14.10 2.00
C THR A 87 -11.46 14.02 3.53
N ALA A 88 -12.40 13.30 4.16
CA ALA A 88 -12.33 12.93 5.57
C ALA A 88 -11.54 11.61 5.81
N LEU A 89 -10.71 11.19 4.86
CA LEU A 89 -9.98 9.92 4.93
C LEU A 89 -8.77 10.06 5.84
N ARG A 90 -8.74 9.27 6.92
CA ARG A 90 -7.59 9.14 7.82
C ARG A 90 -6.95 7.78 7.62
N LYS A 91 -5.62 7.73 7.52
CA LYS A 91 -4.86 6.48 7.51
C LYS A 91 -5.16 5.69 8.79
N VAL A 92 -5.80 4.53 8.64
CA VAL A 92 -6.12 3.62 9.76
C VAL A 92 -5.03 2.57 9.96
N THR A 93 -4.09 2.46 9.01
CA THR A 93 -2.99 1.50 9.07
C THR A 93 -1.96 1.93 10.12
N PRO A 94 -1.53 1.03 11.01
CA PRO A 94 -0.52 1.33 12.02
C PRO A 94 0.76 1.87 11.41
N SER A 95 1.46 2.71 12.18
CA SER A 95 2.74 3.32 11.77
C SER A 95 3.89 2.32 11.72
N ARG A 96 3.79 1.18 12.43
CA ARG A 96 4.83 0.15 12.48
C ARG A 96 4.27 -1.26 12.33
N PHE A 97 4.97 -2.06 11.55
CA PHE A 97 4.60 -3.46 11.30
C PHE A 97 4.77 -4.35 12.52
N GLU A 98 5.75 -4.07 13.40
CA GLU A 98 5.96 -4.75 14.67
C GLU A 98 4.74 -4.69 15.62
N ASP A 99 3.94 -3.62 15.51
CA ASP A 99 2.73 -3.45 16.33
C ASP A 99 1.56 -4.33 15.85
N THR A 100 1.67 -4.89 14.64
CA THR A 100 0.57 -5.62 13.98
C THR A 100 0.90 -7.04 13.55
N ILE A 101 2.16 -7.36 13.34
CA ILE A 101 2.60 -8.70 12.94
C ILE A 101 3.20 -9.40 14.16
N GLU A 102 2.59 -10.50 14.56
CA GLU A 102 3.00 -11.23 15.76
C GLU A 102 4.37 -11.89 15.58
N ASN A 103 4.64 -12.44 14.40
CA ASN A 103 5.89 -13.12 14.07
C ASN A 103 6.88 -12.21 13.30
N HIS A 104 6.87 -10.89 13.59
CA HIS A 104 7.63 -9.88 12.83
C HIS A 104 9.13 -10.19 12.73
N ALA A 105 9.79 -10.58 13.83
CA ALA A 105 11.22 -10.88 13.83
C ALA A 105 11.57 -12.11 12.98
N ALA A 106 10.77 -13.18 13.08
CA ALA A 106 10.96 -14.39 12.28
C ALA A 106 10.74 -14.10 10.78
N LEU A 107 9.77 -13.24 10.47
CA LEU A 107 9.48 -12.81 9.11
C LEU A 107 10.63 -11.98 8.52
N LEU A 108 11.21 -11.05 9.28
CA LEU A 108 12.39 -10.29 8.86
C LEU A 108 13.59 -11.20 8.59
N GLN A 109 13.83 -12.18 9.46
CA GLN A 109 14.91 -13.15 9.27
C GLN A 109 14.72 -13.96 7.98
N ALA A 110 13.49 -14.42 7.71
CA ALA A 110 13.17 -15.15 6.49
C ALA A 110 13.37 -14.29 5.23
N ILE A 111 12.92 -13.03 5.24
CA ILE A 111 13.09 -12.12 4.10
C ILE A 111 14.58 -11.79 3.88
N SER A 112 15.35 -11.57 4.95
CA SER A 112 16.78 -11.26 4.88
C SER A 112 17.59 -12.41 4.27
N GLY A 113 17.18 -13.66 4.49
CA GLY A 113 17.79 -14.84 3.87
C GLY A 113 17.32 -15.13 2.43
N SER A 114 16.46 -14.29 1.85
CA SER A 114 15.86 -14.50 0.53
C SER A 114 16.38 -13.51 -0.52
N ARG A 115 16.02 -13.71 -1.79
CA ARG A 115 16.29 -12.73 -2.87
C ARG A 115 15.63 -11.36 -2.66
N TYR A 116 14.70 -11.26 -1.72
CA TYR A 116 13.98 -10.02 -1.39
C TYR A 116 14.63 -9.21 -0.27
N ALA A 117 15.82 -9.61 0.20
CA ALA A 117 16.54 -8.90 1.26
C ALA A 117 16.71 -7.40 0.96
N CYS A 118 16.85 -7.03 -0.32
CA CYS A 118 16.97 -5.63 -0.75
C CYS A 118 15.79 -4.74 -0.38
N TYR A 119 14.63 -5.31 -0.05
CA TYR A 119 13.45 -4.57 0.38
C TYR A 119 13.41 -4.30 1.90
N LEU A 120 14.41 -4.76 2.67
CA LEU A 120 14.49 -4.53 4.12
C LEU A 120 15.24 -3.25 4.50
N ASP A 121 16.09 -2.72 3.61
CA ASP A 121 16.95 -1.55 3.88
C ASP A 121 16.33 -0.25 3.32
N SER A 122 15.08 0.05 3.70
CA SER A 122 14.34 1.24 3.25
C SER A 122 13.82 2.08 4.41
#